data_AF-A0A085WB14-F1
#
_entry.id   AF-A0A085WB14-F1
#
_cell.length_a   1.000
_cell.length_b   1.000
_cell.length_c   1.000
_cell.angle_alpha   90.00
_cell.angle_beta   90.00
_cell.angle_gamma   90.00
#
_symmetry.space_group_name_H-M   'P 1'
#
loop_
_entity.id
_entity.type
_entity.pdbx_description
1 polymer ?
#
loop_
_entity_poly.entity_id
_entity_poly.type
_entity_poly.pdbx_seq_one_letter_code
_entity_poly.pdbx_strand_id
1 'polypeptide(L)'
;MATRKKKVATRPGKNAGTRKDTKALGAKKTARKKDAAVRRTSAAKRSKRGLKAKRVILAEFVVSVVQSLVTVSSRGLPEPGHNRWTNQAMRQGFSWRRGNVSFRVSEDAGDVPFEVATADTLRVSPRAFRAIVVPFEAAKGGIEICDMYYGSVHPIDLPAGHYALLFEMEYRNPSPDLESSEDKPVSCRVTFVPSKNVSTAIHKKDAELQPPKVLTLDGQPA
;
A
#
# COMPACT_ATOMS: atom_id res chain seq x y z
N MET A 1 -1.62 4.17 58.89
CA MET A 1 -0.82 4.44 60.11
C MET A 1 0.36 3.48 60.17
N ALA A 2 1.57 4.04 60.27
CA ALA A 2 2.81 3.55 60.88
C ALA A 2 3.34 2.12 60.52
N THR A 3 4.30 1.98 59.61
CA THR A 3 5.79 2.03 59.78
C THR A 3 6.42 1.00 60.73
N ARG A 4 7.33 0.14 60.20
CA ARG A 4 8.70 0.05 60.73
C ARG A 4 9.72 -0.55 59.74
N LYS A 5 10.75 0.24 59.45
CA LYS A 5 12.04 -0.09 58.82
C LYS A 5 13.05 -0.59 59.87
N LYS A 6 14.06 -1.36 59.43
CA LYS A 6 15.47 -1.42 59.90
C LYS A 6 16.25 -2.19 58.80
N LYS A 7 17.25 -1.71 58.02
CA LYS A 7 18.57 -1.04 58.27
C LYS A 7 19.38 -1.82 59.32
N VAL A 8 20.66 -2.21 59.21
CA VAL A 8 21.93 -1.80 58.51
C VAL A 8 22.98 -2.87 58.94
N ALA A 9 24.06 -3.30 58.24
CA ALA A 9 25.40 -2.67 58.06
C ALA A 9 26.35 -3.75 57.44
N THR A 10 27.02 -3.52 56.29
CA THR A 10 28.44 -3.09 56.06
C THR A 10 29.59 -4.04 56.44
N ARG A 11 30.30 -4.56 55.39
CA ARG A 11 31.75 -4.47 55.00
C ARG A 11 32.83 -4.26 56.09
N PRO A 12 34.13 -4.65 55.92
CA PRO A 12 34.93 -4.58 54.68
C PRO A 12 36.07 -5.63 54.49
N GLY A 13 36.74 -5.61 53.34
CA GLY A 13 38.02 -6.31 53.13
C GLY A 13 38.82 -5.68 51.98
N LYS A 14 39.82 -4.86 52.34
CA LYS A 14 40.87 -4.33 51.45
C LYS A 14 41.92 -5.42 51.21
N ASN A 15 42.54 -5.44 50.03
CA ASN A 15 43.96 -5.74 49.96
C ASN A 15 44.63 -4.98 48.81
N ALA A 16 45.75 -4.37 49.14
CA ALA A 16 46.66 -3.64 48.27
C ALA A 16 47.83 -4.55 47.89
N GLY A 17 48.37 -4.37 46.68
CA GLY A 17 49.57 -5.06 46.21
C GLY A 17 50.13 -4.35 44.98
N THR A 18 51.44 -4.13 45.02
CA THR A 18 52.21 -3.03 44.42
C THR A 18 52.77 -3.24 42.99
N ARG A 19 53.09 -2.10 42.37
CA ARG A 19 53.87 -1.80 41.14
C ARG A 19 55.02 -2.76 40.75
N LYS A 20 55.25 -2.94 39.43
CA LYS A 20 56.34 -2.28 38.66
C LYS A 20 56.29 -2.60 37.15
N ASP A 21 56.37 -1.52 36.37
CA ASP A 21 57.07 -1.28 35.10
C ASP A 21 57.29 -2.42 34.09
N THR A 22 56.82 -2.21 32.85
CA THR A 22 57.69 -2.22 31.66
C THR A 22 57.02 -1.53 30.47
N LYS A 23 57.73 -0.54 29.93
CA LYS A 23 57.53 0.06 28.61
C LYS A 23 57.66 -1.02 27.52
N ALA A 24 56.70 -1.07 26.60
CA ALA A 24 56.96 -1.43 25.20
C ALA A 24 55.88 -0.78 24.32
N LEU A 25 56.25 0.37 23.75
CA LEU A 25 55.55 1.08 22.69
C LEU A 25 55.86 0.38 21.36
N GLY A 26 54.89 0.26 20.46
CA GLY A 26 55.16 0.26 19.03
C GLY A 26 54.63 -0.92 18.22
N ALA A 27 53.78 -0.58 17.25
CA ALA A 27 53.55 -1.33 16.01
C ALA A 27 52.85 -2.70 16.09
N LYS A 28 51.51 -2.71 16.25
CA LYS A 28 50.67 -3.84 15.77
C LYS A 28 49.17 -3.54 15.53
N LYS A 29 48.75 -2.26 15.56
CA LYS A 29 47.31 -1.87 15.52
C LYS A 29 46.78 -1.43 14.14
N THR A 30 47.61 -1.34 13.10
CA THR A 30 47.21 -0.76 11.80
C THR A 30 46.90 -1.78 10.69
N ALA A 31 47.22 -3.06 10.85
CA ALA A 31 46.92 -4.07 9.82
C ALA A 31 45.50 -4.68 9.93
N ARG A 32 44.98 -4.88 11.15
CA ARG A 32 43.65 -5.52 11.35
C ARG A 32 42.43 -4.66 10.96
N LYS A 33 42.62 -3.36 10.69
CA LYS A 33 41.51 -2.46 10.32
C LYS A 33 41.20 -2.42 8.82
N LYS A 34 42.15 -2.80 7.95
CA LYS A 34 41.96 -2.77 6.49
C LYS A 34 41.21 -4.00 5.96
N ASP A 35 41.44 -5.19 6.51
CA ASP A 35 40.75 -6.43 6.07
C ASP A 35 39.27 -6.47 6.46
N ALA A 36 38.90 -5.87 7.59
CA ALA A 36 37.50 -5.78 8.02
C ALA A 36 36.69 -4.78 7.17
N ALA A 37 37.33 -3.75 6.62
CA ALA A 37 36.68 -2.78 5.74
C ALA A 37 36.41 -3.37 4.36
N VAL A 38 37.37 -4.10 3.78
CA VAL A 38 37.25 -4.71 2.46
C VAL A 38 36.21 -5.85 2.44
N ARG A 39 36.14 -6.66 3.51
CA ARG A 39 35.12 -7.73 3.65
C ARG A 39 33.71 -7.21 3.92
N ARG A 40 33.56 -6.05 4.58
CA ARG A 40 32.25 -5.40 4.78
C ARG A 40 31.73 -4.73 3.51
N THR A 41 32.62 -4.21 2.68
CA THR A 41 32.23 -3.62 1.39
C THR A 41 31.81 -4.67 0.35
N SER A 42 32.31 -5.90 0.40
CA SER A 42 31.92 -6.96 -0.53
C SER A 42 30.60 -7.66 -0.15
N ALA A 43 30.24 -7.72 1.13
CA ALA A 43 28.92 -8.19 1.57
C ALA A 43 27.81 -7.15 1.29
N ALA A 44 28.10 -5.85 1.47
CA ALA A 44 27.16 -4.78 1.18
C ALA A 44 26.92 -4.54 -0.33
N LYS A 45 27.90 -4.85 -1.20
CA LYS A 45 27.74 -4.77 -2.66
C LYS A 45 26.98 -5.96 -3.26
N ARG A 46 26.89 -7.09 -2.56
CA ARG A 46 26.28 -8.33 -3.08
C ARG A 46 24.78 -8.47 -2.77
N SER A 47 24.22 -7.56 -1.97
CA SER A 47 22.80 -7.50 -1.60
C SER A 47 21.94 -6.57 -2.49
N LYS A 48 22.51 -6.00 -3.56
CA LYS A 48 21.78 -5.13 -4.51
C LYS A 48 21.61 -5.76 -5.90
N ARG A 49 21.63 -7.08 -6.01
CA ARG A 49 21.05 -7.74 -7.19
C ARG A 49 19.53 -7.60 -7.05
N GLY A 50 19.00 -6.58 -7.73
CA GLY A 50 17.61 -6.19 -7.68
C GLY A 50 16.68 -7.38 -7.84
N LEU A 51 16.00 -7.73 -6.76
CA LEU A 51 14.75 -8.45 -6.85
C LEU A 51 13.82 -7.53 -7.64
N LYS A 52 13.65 -7.80 -8.94
CA LYS A 52 12.67 -7.09 -9.75
C LYS A 52 11.34 -7.30 -9.05
N ALA A 53 10.70 -6.21 -8.62
CA ALA A 53 9.39 -6.28 -7.98
C ALA A 53 8.47 -7.11 -8.87
N LYS A 54 7.94 -8.22 -8.34
CA LYS A 54 7.07 -9.09 -9.09
C LYS A 54 5.67 -8.47 -9.10
N ARG A 55 5.06 -8.44 -10.27
CA ARG A 55 3.65 -8.13 -10.47
C ARG A 55 2.98 -9.35 -11.09
N VAL A 56 1.83 -9.74 -10.57
CA VAL A 56 1.06 -10.89 -11.05
C VAL A 56 -0.36 -10.44 -11.33
N ILE A 57 -0.83 -10.62 -12.57
CA ILE A 57 -2.22 -10.38 -12.95
C ILE A 57 -3.06 -11.54 -12.40
N LEU A 58 -4.13 -11.20 -11.70
CA LEU A 58 -5.09 -12.16 -11.13
C LEU A 58 -6.32 -12.31 -12.04
N ALA A 59 -6.78 -11.23 -12.65
CA ALA A 59 -7.95 -11.23 -13.52
C ALA A 59 -7.94 -10.03 -14.46
N GLU A 60 -8.55 -10.21 -15.63
CA GLU A 60 -8.87 -9.16 -16.60
C GLU A 60 -10.31 -9.38 -17.07
N PHE A 61 -11.11 -8.33 -17.09
CA PHE A 61 -12.50 -8.36 -17.51
C PHE A 61 -12.96 -6.96 -17.93
N VAL A 62 -14.19 -6.86 -18.43
CA VAL A 62 -14.84 -5.57 -18.72
C VAL A 62 -15.90 -5.33 -17.66
N VAL A 63 -15.92 -4.12 -17.11
CA VAL A 63 -16.97 -3.66 -16.20
C VAL A 63 -17.80 -2.62 -16.92
N SER A 64 -19.11 -2.84 -17.01
CA SER A 64 -20.05 -1.81 -17.46
C SER A 64 -20.26 -0.81 -16.33
N VAL A 65 -19.57 0.33 -16.41
CA VAL A 65 -19.55 1.33 -15.34
C VAL A 65 -20.88 2.09 -15.33
N VAL A 66 -21.63 1.94 -14.24
CA VAL A 66 -22.89 2.66 -14.02
C VAL A 66 -22.71 3.71 -12.92
N GLN A 67 -23.30 4.90 -13.12
CA GLN A 67 -23.12 6.09 -12.27
C GLN A 67 -21.65 6.51 -12.07
N SER A 68 -20.77 6.14 -13.01
CA SER A 68 -19.34 6.44 -12.93
C SER A 68 -18.67 5.85 -11.68
N LEU A 69 -19.16 4.71 -11.16
CA LEU A 69 -18.63 4.07 -9.96
C LEU A 69 -18.23 2.62 -10.21
N VAL A 70 -17.14 2.21 -9.57
CA VAL A 70 -16.73 0.81 -9.44
C VAL A 70 -16.40 0.52 -7.98
N THR A 71 -16.86 -0.62 -7.47
CA THR A 71 -16.68 -1.02 -6.07
C THR A 71 -15.80 -2.25 -5.97
N VAL A 72 -14.84 -2.22 -5.04
CA VAL A 72 -14.02 -3.34 -4.63
C VAL A 72 -14.44 -3.72 -3.21
N SER A 73 -14.93 -4.93 -3.03
CA SER A 73 -15.41 -5.44 -1.74
C SER A 73 -14.67 -6.71 -1.34
N SER A 74 -14.34 -6.84 -0.06
CA SER A 74 -13.98 -8.12 0.52
C SER A 74 -15.22 -9.01 0.53
N ARG A 75 -15.07 -10.28 0.15
CA ARG A 75 -16.17 -11.23 0.22
C ARG A 75 -16.52 -11.54 1.66
N GLY A 76 -17.82 -11.64 1.96
CA GLY A 76 -18.33 -11.96 3.31
C GLY A 76 -18.33 -10.79 4.28
N LEU A 77 -18.45 -9.56 3.80
CA LEU A 77 -18.69 -8.40 4.67
C LEU A 77 -20.02 -8.55 5.43
N PRO A 78 -20.07 -8.20 6.73
CA PRO A 78 -21.31 -8.24 7.52
C PRO A 78 -22.42 -7.35 6.95
N GLU A 79 -22.03 -6.18 6.44
CA GLU A 79 -22.89 -5.22 5.77
C GLU A 79 -22.45 -5.14 4.29
N PRO A 80 -22.99 -6.02 3.43
CA PRO A 80 -22.76 -5.93 1.99
C PRO A 80 -23.43 -4.67 1.43
N GLY A 81 -22.96 -4.18 0.28
CA GLY A 81 -23.52 -2.97 -0.35
C GLY A 81 -22.48 -1.87 -0.55
N HIS A 82 -22.91 -0.77 -1.15
CA HIS A 82 -22.06 0.37 -1.47
C HIS A 82 -21.79 1.25 -0.24
N ASN A 83 -20.75 2.08 -0.35
CA ASN A 83 -20.54 3.17 0.58
C ASN A 83 -21.44 4.36 0.23
N ARG A 84 -21.93 5.07 1.26
CA ARG A 84 -22.56 6.38 1.11
C ARG A 84 -21.56 7.35 0.50
N TRP A 85 -22.02 8.12 -0.50
CA TRP A 85 -21.22 9.14 -1.16
C TRP A 85 -21.54 10.52 -0.59
N THR A 86 -20.65 11.04 0.26
CA THR A 86 -20.71 12.42 0.74
C THR A 86 -20.08 13.37 -0.27
N ASN A 87 -20.33 14.68 -0.12
CA ASN A 87 -19.63 15.70 -0.92
C ASN A 87 -18.10 15.56 -0.85
N GLN A 88 -17.57 15.11 0.30
CA GLN A 88 -16.15 14.86 0.46
C GLN A 88 -15.68 13.62 -0.33
N ALA A 89 -16.44 12.53 -0.28
CA ALA A 89 -16.17 11.33 -1.06
C ALA A 89 -16.17 11.63 -2.57
N MET A 90 -17.17 12.40 -3.04
CA MET A 90 -17.26 12.86 -4.42
C MET A 90 -16.04 13.66 -4.85
N ARG A 91 -15.57 14.58 -3.99
CA ARG A 91 -14.41 15.43 -4.26
C ARG A 91 -13.08 14.69 -4.26
N GLN A 92 -12.88 13.70 -3.38
CA GLN A 92 -11.66 12.89 -3.33
C GLN A 92 -11.64 11.75 -4.34
N GLY A 93 -12.78 11.43 -4.95
CA GLY A 93 -12.91 10.41 -5.98
C GLY A 93 -13.08 8.99 -5.45
N PHE A 94 -13.31 8.82 -4.15
CA PHE A 94 -13.58 7.52 -3.56
C PHE A 94 -14.36 7.64 -2.24
N SER A 95 -15.17 6.64 -1.95
CA SER A 95 -15.78 6.41 -0.64
C SER A 95 -15.26 5.09 -0.08
N TRP A 96 -14.80 5.08 1.15
CA TRP A 96 -14.06 3.96 1.74
C TRP A 96 -14.61 3.57 3.11
N ARG A 97 -14.74 2.27 3.35
CA ARG A 97 -14.84 1.66 4.68
C ARG A 97 -13.98 0.40 4.74
N ARG A 98 -13.82 -0.18 5.94
CA ARG A 98 -13.01 -1.38 6.11
C ARG A 98 -13.51 -2.52 5.20
N GLY A 99 -12.64 -2.98 4.31
CA GLY A 99 -12.93 -4.06 3.36
C GLY A 99 -13.83 -3.67 2.18
N ASN A 100 -14.22 -2.41 2.02
CA ASN A 100 -15.03 -1.97 0.89
C ASN A 100 -14.65 -0.55 0.45
N VAL A 101 -14.36 -0.38 -0.83
CA VAL A 101 -14.08 0.93 -1.41
C VAL A 101 -14.75 1.06 -2.77
N SER A 102 -15.40 2.20 -2.98
CA SER A 102 -15.95 2.57 -4.28
C SER A 102 -15.12 3.72 -4.82
N PHE A 103 -14.65 3.59 -6.07
CA PHE A 103 -13.90 4.60 -6.78
C PHE A 103 -14.78 5.25 -7.84
N ARG A 104 -14.62 6.56 -8.00
CA ARG A 104 -15.18 7.27 -9.14
C ARG A 104 -14.32 6.98 -10.37
N VAL A 105 -14.98 6.55 -11.42
CA VAL A 105 -14.47 6.40 -12.79
C VAL A 105 -14.86 7.67 -13.56
N SER A 106 -14.22 7.96 -14.70
CA SER A 106 -14.54 9.11 -15.54
C SER A 106 -16.03 9.06 -15.94
N GLU A 107 -16.62 10.23 -16.14
CA GLU A 107 -17.95 10.32 -16.74
C GLU A 107 -17.95 9.65 -18.13
N ASP A 108 -19.05 8.97 -18.46
CA ASP A 108 -19.26 8.27 -19.73
C ASP A 108 -18.26 7.16 -20.07
N ALA A 109 -17.59 6.59 -19.06
CA ALA A 109 -16.60 5.53 -19.28
C ALA A 109 -17.18 4.24 -19.90
N GLY A 110 -18.50 4.03 -19.78
CA GLY A 110 -19.21 2.89 -20.38
C GLY A 110 -18.58 1.55 -20.00
N ASP A 111 -18.26 0.74 -21.00
CA ASP A 111 -17.57 -0.53 -20.82
C ASP A 111 -16.06 -0.32 -20.66
N VAL A 112 -15.58 -0.53 -19.43
CA VAL A 112 -14.19 -0.26 -19.05
C VAL A 112 -13.41 -1.56 -18.87
N PRO A 113 -12.32 -1.78 -19.63
CA PRO A 113 -11.37 -2.84 -19.34
C PRO A 113 -10.76 -2.64 -17.96
N PHE A 114 -10.82 -3.70 -17.15
CA PHE A 114 -10.42 -3.71 -15.76
C PHE A 114 -9.41 -4.81 -15.49
N GLU A 115 -8.25 -4.42 -14.94
CA GLU A 115 -7.18 -5.35 -14.59
C GLU A 115 -7.02 -5.42 -13.06
N VAL A 116 -6.96 -6.64 -12.53
CA VAL A 116 -6.72 -6.91 -11.11
C VAL A 116 -5.37 -7.58 -10.96
N ALA A 117 -4.49 -7.03 -10.13
CA ALA A 117 -3.14 -7.56 -9.94
C ALA A 117 -2.68 -7.53 -8.48
N THR A 118 -1.66 -8.34 -8.18
CA THR A 118 -0.84 -8.21 -6.96
C THR A 118 0.55 -7.76 -7.32
N ALA A 119 1.22 -7.07 -6.39
CA ALA A 119 2.63 -6.73 -6.54
C ALA A 119 3.37 -6.70 -5.21
N ASP A 120 4.68 -6.93 -5.24
CA ASP A 120 5.53 -6.86 -4.04
C ASP A 120 5.78 -5.42 -3.58
N THR A 121 5.68 -4.45 -4.49
CA THR A 121 5.96 -3.04 -4.21
C THR A 121 4.96 -2.14 -4.92
N LEU A 122 4.56 -1.05 -4.26
CA LEU A 122 3.70 -0.04 -4.84
C LEU A 122 4.45 0.76 -5.91
N ARG A 123 3.91 0.77 -7.13
CA ARG A 123 4.45 1.50 -8.27
C ARG A 123 3.29 2.09 -9.06
N VAL A 124 3.20 3.42 -9.05
CA VAL A 124 2.24 4.15 -9.89
C VAL A 124 2.74 4.15 -11.32
N SER A 125 1.87 3.78 -12.24
CA SER A 125 2.13 3.81 -13.67
C SER A 125 2.41 5.23 -14.15
N PRO A 126 3.43 5.43 -15.00
CA PRO A 126 3.68 6.73 -15.60
C PRO A 126 2.53 7.17 -16.51
N ARG A 127 1.75 6.23 -17.07
CA ARG A 127 0.62 6.50 -17.98
C ARG A 127 -0.69 6.83 -17.28
N ALA A 128 -0.80 6.51 -15.99
CA ALA A 128 -2.00 6.84 -15.22
C ALA A 128 -2.21 8.35 -15.15
N PHE A 129 -3.45 8.80 -15.34
CA PHE A 129 -3.86 10.19 -15.08
C PHE A 129 -4.53 10.33 -13.71
N ARG A 130 -5.10 9.25 -13.18
CA ARG A 130 -5.61 9.13 -11.81
C ARG A 130 -4.94 7.96 -11.12
N ALA A 131 -4.44 8.17 -9.89
CA ALA A 131 -3.81 7.12 -9.09
C ALA A 131 -4.08 7.37 -7.61
N ILE A 132 -4.81 6.46 -6.96
CA ILE A 132 -5.31 6.59 -5.59
C ILE A 132 -4.89 5.35 -4.79
N VAL A 133 -4.35 5.55 -3.60
CA VAL A 133 -3.94 4.48 -2.69
C VAL A 133 -4.76 4.57 -1.42
N VAL A 134 -5.39 3.46 -1.05
CA VAL A 134 -6.17 3.31 0.19
C VAL A 134 -5.75 2.02 0.92
N PRO A 135 -5.90 1.95 2.26
CA PRO A 135 -5.85 0.67 2.97
C PRO A 135 -6.96 -0.24 2.47
N PHE A 136 -6.73 -1.54 2.40
CA PHE A 136 -7.77 -2.52 2.09
C PHE A 136 -7.53 -3.81 2.86
N GLU A 137 -8.61 -4.43 3.32
CA GLU A 137 -8.56 -5.70 4.04
C GLU A 137 -9.37 -6.74 3.28
N ALA A 138 -8.71 -7.82 2.88
CA ALA A 138 -9.34 -8.96 2.24
C ALA A 138 -9.56 -10.08 3.26
N ALA A 139 -10.78 -10.60 3.31
CA ALA A 139 -11.13 -11.77 4.09
C ALA A 139 -10.74 -13.07 3.35
N LYS A 140 -10.92 -14.22 4.02
CA LYS A 140 -10.57 -15.55 3.47
C LYS A 140 -11.30 -15.91 2.16
N GLY A 141 -12.43 -15.26 1.87
CA GLY A 141 -13.18 -15.47 0.64
C GLY A 141 -12.63 -14.74 -0.59
N GLY A 142 -11.58 -13.94 -0.46
CA GLY A 142 -11.09 -13.08 -1.53
C GLY A 142 -11.88 -11.77 -1.64
N ILE A 143 -11.94 -11.24 -2.85
CA ILE A 143 -12.63 -9.98 -3.15
C ILE A 143 -13.64 -10.17 -4.28
N GLU A 144 -14.44 -9.16 -4.48
CA GLU A 144 -15.30 -8.99 -5.64
C GLU A 144 -15.21 -7.56 -6.15
N ILE A 145 -15.35 -7.40 -7.46
CA ILE A 145 -15.44 -6.11 -8.12
C ILE A 145 -16.79 -6.02 -8.82
N CYS A 146 -17.50 -4.93 -8.60
CA CYS A 146 -18.83 -4.73 -9.16
C CYS A 146 -19.10 -3.27 -9.54
N ASP A 147 -20.08 -3.09 -10.43
CA ASP A 147 -20.72 -1.81 -10.68
C ASP A 147 -21.64 -1.38 -9.51
N MET A 148 -22.25 -0.20 -9.63
CA MET A 148 -23.13 0.40 -8.61
C MET A 148 -24.48 -0.33 -8.42
N TYR A 149 -24.88 -1.23 -9.30
CA TYR A 149 -26.14 -1.96 -9.20
C TYR A 149 -25.93 -3.48 -9.06
N TYR A 150 -24.69 -3.93 -8.88
CA TYR A 150 -24.32 -5.35 -8.90
C TYR A 150 -24.80 -6.07 -10.18
N GLY A 151 -24.90 -5.36 -11.30
CA GLY A 151 -25.26 -5.97 -12.59
C GLY A 151 -24.15 -6.89 -13.11
N SER A 152 -22.91 -6.51 -12.83
CA SER A 152 -21.70 -7.28 -13.05
C SER A 152 -20.96 -7.50 -11.72
N VAL A 153 -20.75 -8.76 -11.34
CA VAL A 153 -19.98 -9.13 -10.13
C VAL A 153 -18.86 -10.08 -10.54
N HIS A 154 -17.63 -9.65 -10.31
CA HIS A 154 -16.43 -10.38 -10.66
C HIS A 154 -15.71 -10.85 -9.39
N PRO A 155 -15.83 -12.12 -8.99
CA PRO A 155 -15.09 -12.66 -7.86
C PRO A 155 -13.62 -12.85 -8.23
N ILE A 156 -12.70 -12.46 -7.34
CA ILE A 156 -11.25 -12.65 -7.51
C ILE A 156 -10.67 -13.32 -6.26
N ASP A 157 -9.89 -14.37 -6.49
CA ASP A 157 -9.11 -15.03 -5.47
C ASP A 157 -7.93 -14.12 -5.05
N LEU A 158 -8.08 -13.50 -3.90
CA LEU A 158 -7.04 -12.72 -3.24
C LEU A 158 -6.81 -13.33 -1.84
N PRO A 159 -5.57 -13.66 -1.44
CA PRO A 159 -5.31 -14.16 -0.10
C PRO A 159 -5.82 -13.19 0.97
N ALA A 160 -6.25 -13.73 2.13
CA ALA A 160 -6.64 -12.89 3.24
C ALA A 160 -5.45 -12.06 3.73
N GLY A 161 -5.67 -10.78 4.02
CA GLY A 161 -4.59 -9.90 4.44
C GLY A 161 -4.92 -8.41 4.39
N HIS A 162 -3.91 -7.62 4.75
CA HIS A 162 -3.94 -6.16 4.66
C HIS A 162 -3.10 -5.73 3.46
N TYR A 163 -3.64 -4.82 2.67
CA TYR A 163 -3.08 -4.37 1.41
C TYR A 163 -3.09 -2.85 1.34
N ALA A 164 -2.05 -2.28 0.72
CA ALA A 164 -2.19 -1.02 0.01
C ALA A 164 -2.86 -1.33 -1.33
N LEU A 165 -4.09 -0.86 -1.49
CA LEU A 165 -4.84 -0.97 -2.73
C LEU A 165 -4.59 0.29 -3.56
N LEU A 166 -3.89 0.12 -4.67
CA LEU A 166 -3.65 1.16 -5.67
C LEU A 166 -4.71 1.03 -6.78
N PHE A 167 -5.56 2.03 -6.93
CA PHE A 167 -6.47 2.21 -8.06
C PHE A 167 -5.85 3.18 -9.07
N GLU A 168 -5.89 2.82 -10.36
CA GLU A 168 -5.35 3.63 -11.45
C GLU A 168 -6.31 3.71 -12.63
N MET A 169 -6.32 4.86 -13.29
CA MET A 169 -6.98 5.05 -14.57
C MET A 169 -5.97 5.54 -15.60
N GLU A 170 -6.01 4.93 -16.79
CA GLU A 170 -5.15 5.27 -17.91
C GLU A 170 -6.00 5.49 -19.17
N TYR A 171 -5.55 6.39 -20.06
CA TYR A 171 -6.12 6.48 -21.40
C TYR A 171 -5.66 5.28 -22.22
N ARG A 172 -6.64 4.62 -22.86
CA ARG A 172 -6.38 3.61 -23.87
C ARG A 172 -6.08 4.32 -25.19
N ASN A 173 -5.24 3.69 -26.00
CA ASN A 173 -5.18 4.12 -27.40
C ASN A 173 -6.57 3.86 -28.01
N PRO A 174 -7.14 4.81 -28.78
CA PRO A 174 -8.36 4.56 -29.51
C PRO A 174 -8.16 3.34 -30.41
N SER A 175 -9.17 2.46 -30.48
CA SER A 175 -9.15 1.42 -31.51
C SER A 175 -9.19 2.14 -32.85
N PRO A 176 -8.46 1.68 -33.89
CA PRO A 176 -8.64 2.21 -35.23
C PRO A 176 -10.09 2.11 -35.74
N ASP A 177 -10.89 1.22 -35.13
CA ASP A 177 -12.30 0.99 -35.49
C ASP A 177 -13.31 1.90 -34.76
N LEU A 178 -12.86 2.75 -33.84
CA LEU A 178 -13.72 3.72 -33.16
C LEU A 178 -13.51 5.10 -33.79
N GLU A 179 -14.35 5.42 -34.78
CA GLU A 179 -14.41 6.76 -35.36
C GLU A 179 -14.87 7.77 -34.30
N SER A 180 -13.94 8.68 -33.95
CA SER A 180 -14.19 9.99 -33.36
C SER A 180 -15.25 10.10 -32.24
N SER A 181 -15.16 9.31 -31.17
CA SER A 181 -15.69 9.80 -29.90
C SER A 181 -14.74 10.89 -29.37
N GLU A 182 -15.27 12.06 -28.99
CA GLU A 182 -14.47 13.05 -28.25
C GLU A 182 -13.97 12.47 -26.91
N ASP A 183 -14.65 11.44 -26.42
CA ASP A 183 -14.28 10.68 -25.23
C ASP A 183 -13.15 9.71 -25.52
N LYS A 184 -12.04 9.89 -24.81
CA LYS A 184 -10.88 8.99 -24.87
C LYS A 184 -11.21 7.73 -24.07
N PRO A 185 -11.19 6.53 -24.68
CA PRO A 185 -11.48 5.30 -23.96
C PRO A 185 -10.52 5.14 -22.78
N VAL A 186 -11.04 4.76 -21.62
CA VAL A 186 -10.25 4.58 -20.40
C VAL A 186 -10.11 3.10 -20.05
N SER A 187 -9.05 2.77 -19.33
CA SER A 187 -8.88 1.47 -18.67
C SER A 187 -8.59 1.67 -17.19
N CYS A 188 -9.11 0.79 -16.36
CA CYS A 188 -8.90 0.80 -14.92
C CYS A 188 -8.00 -0.35 -14.50
N ARG A 189 -7.22 -0.12 -13.45
CA ARG A 189 -6.45 -1.17 -12.78
C ARG A 189 -6.56 -1.02 -11.27
N VAL A 190 -6.63 -2.15 -10.59
CA VAL A 190 -6.34 -2.25 -9.16
C VAL A 190 -5.13 -3.14 -8.90
N THR A 191 -4.23 -2.69 -8.05
CA THR A 191 -3.06 -3.46 -7.62
C THR A 191 -3.04 -3.57 -6.10
N PHE A 192 -3.00 -4.81 -5.61
CA PHE A 192 -2.90 -5.15 -4.19
C PHE A 192 -1.43 -5.37 -3.81
N VAL A 193 -0.92 -4.52 -2.92
CA VAL A 193 0.44 -4.65 -2.37
C VAL A 193 0.35 -5.00 -0.88
N PRO A 194 0.84 -6.17 -0.43
CA PRO A 194 0.77 -6.54 0.98
C PRO A 194 1.37 -5.45 1.89
N SER A 195 0.56 -4.89 2.79
CA SER A 195 1.01 -3.86 3.73
C SER A 195 0.03 -3.70 4.89
N LYS A 196 0.56 -3.65 6.11
CA LYS A 196 -0.23 -3.35 7.33
C LYS A 196 -0.33 -1.85 7.62
N ASN A 197 0.62 -1.06 7.11
CA ASN A 197 0.73 0.37 7.39
C ASN A 197 0.57 1.12 6.07
N VAL A 198 -0.66 1.47 5.72
CA VAL A 198 -0.97 2.16 4.47
C VAL A 198 -1.31 3.61 4.77
N SER A 199 -0.52 4.52 4.21
CA SER A 199 -0.90 5.93 4.15
C SER A 199 -1.78 6.14 2.92
N THR A 200 -2.98 6.67 3.13
CA THR A 200 -3.88 7.00 2.02
C THR A 200 -3.33 8.20 1.27
N ALA A 201 -3.28 8.11 -0.05
CA ALA A 201 -2.71 9.16 -0.89
C ALA A 201 -3.35 9.18 -2.28
N ILE A 202 -3.47 10.38 -2.84
CA ILE A 202 -3.76 10.57 -4.26
C ILE A 202 -2.44 10.96 -4.93
N HIS A 203 -1.81 10.00 -5.60
CA HIS A 203 -0.52 10.21 -6.27
C HIS A 203 -0.67 10.97 -7.58
N LYS A 204 -1.81 10.77 -8.28
CA LYS A 204 -2.17 11.49 -9.49
C LYS A 204 -3.65 11.81 -9.47
N LYS A 205 -3.98 13.02 -9.93
CA LYS A 205 -5.36 13.50 -10.03
C LYS A 205 -5.56 14.15 -11.39
N ASP A 206 -6.76 14.01 -11.93
CA ASP A 206 -7.25 14.77 -13.07
C ASP A 206 -8.05 16.00 -12.61
N ALA A 207 -8.81 16.59 -13.54
CA ALA A 207 -9.62 17.78 -13.31
C ALA A 207 -10.93 17.50 -12.58
N GLU A 208 -11.47 16.27 -12.63
CA GLU A 208 -12.71 15.91 -11.94
C GLU A 208 -12.51 15.80 -10.43
N LEU A 209 -11.28 15.49 -9.99
CA LEU A 209 -10.94 15.37 -8.58
C LEU A 209 -10.52 16.71 -7.97
N GLN A 210 -11.19 17.07 -6.88
CA GLN A 210 -10.92 18.26 -6.06
C GLN A 210 -10.68 17.86 -4.61
N PRO A 211 -9.69 16.98 -4.32
CA PRO A 211 -9.57 16.38 -3.01
C PRO A 211 -9.35 17.42 -1.91
N PRO A 212 -9.90 17.20 -0.71
CA PRO A 212 -9.60 18.02 0.46
C PRO A 212 -8.12 17.86 0.86
N LYS A 213 -7.63 18.77 1.73
CA LYS A 213 -6.29 18.66 2.31
C LYS A 213 -6.10 17.37 3.12
N VAL A 214 -7.17 16.89 3.75
CA VAL A 214 -7.20 15.66 4.55
C VAL A 214 -8.23 14.71 3.93
N LEU A 215 -7.75 13.57 3.44
CA LEU A 215 -8.59 12.51 2.88
C LEU A 215 -9.34 11.79 3.98
N THR A 216 -10.58 11.38 3.72
CA THR A 216 -11.40 10.66 4.70
C THR A 216 -11.55 9.19 4.37
N LEU A 217 -11.62 8.40 5.44
CA LEU A 217 -11.70 6.94 5.47
C LEU A 217 -12.83 6.52 6.44
N ASP A 218 -13.99 7.15 6.32
CA ASP A 218 -15.11 7.07 7.25
C ASP A 218 -16.45 6.79 6.56
N GLY A 219 -16.38 6.21 5.35
CA GLY A 219 -17.54 5.81 4.58
C GLY A 219 -18.46 4.91 5.41
N GLN A 220 -19.76 5.18 5.30
CA GLN A 220 -20.81 4.38 5.93
C GLN A 220 -21.48 3.53 4.85
N PRO A 221 -22.12 2.40 5.20
CA PRO A 221 -23.07 1.75 4.31
C PRO A 221 -24.12 2.74 3.79
N ALA A 222 -24.45 2.60 2.51
CA ALA A 222 -25.51 3.37 1.85
C ALA A 222 -26.90 2.84 2.21
#